data_AF-Q1ZSW1-F1
#
_entry.id   AF-Q1ZSW1-F1
#
_cell.length_a   1.000
_cell.length_b   1.000
_cell.length_c   1.000
_cell.angle_alpha   90.00
_cell.angle_beta   90.00
_cell.angle_gamma   90.00
#
_symmetry.space_group_name_H-M   'P 1'
#
loop_
_entity.id
_entity.type
_entity.pdbx_description
1 polymer ?
#
loop_
_entity_poly.entity_id
_entity_poly.type
_entity_poly.pdbx_seq_one_letter_code
_entity_poly.pdbx_strand_id
1 'polypeptide(L)' 'MLDTYISYIKILATDFAKYFLATVLVIGIKGELFNIGLRIWSDNEMSFYEDGLWQITLILSFLITCCVMIHKYAPE' A
#
# COMPACT_ATOMS: atom_id res chain seq x y z
N MET A 1 -21.90 23.98 6.61
CA MET A 1 -21.24 23.04 7.54
C MET A 1 -21.17 21.64 6.93
N LEU A 2 -22.31 21.00 6.64
CA LEU A 2 -22.32 19.64 6.05
C LEU A 2 -21.55 19.56 4.71
N ASP A 3 -21.76 20.51 3.80
CA ASP A 3 -21.07 20.52 2.49
C ASP A 3 -19.54 20.65 2.63
N THR A 4 -19.10 21.39 3.65
CA THR A 4 -17.70 21.56 3.98
C THR A 4 -17.09 20.25 4.46
N TYR A 5 -17.76 19.52 5.36
CA TYR A 5 -17.33 18.19 5.82
C TYR A 5 -17.28 17.18 4.66
N ILE A 6 -18.29 17.18 3.79
CA ILE A 6 -18.32 16.31 2.61
C ILE A 6 -17.14 16.61 1.69
N SER A 7 -16.84 17.90 1.47
CA SER A 7 -15.68 18.31 0.67
C SER A 7 -14.36 17.79 1.26
N TYR A 8 -14.15 17.94 2.57
CA TYR A 8 -12.95 17.44 3.23
C TYR A 8 -12.82 15.92 3.18
N ILE A 9 -13.91 15.19 3.41
CA ILE A 9 -13.90 13.71 3.30
C ILE A 9 -13.55 13.28 1.87
N LYS A 10 -14.06 13.96 0.84
CA LYS A 10 -13.72 13.67 -0.56
C LYS A 10 -12.24 13.88 -0.85
N ILE A 11 -11.66 14.97 -0.36
CA ILE A 11 -10.23 15.26 -0.51
C ILE A 11 -9.41 14.17 0.19
N LEU A 12 -9.75 13.84 1.44
CA LEU A 12 -9.07 12.82 2.23
C LEU A 12 -9.12 11.44 1.56
N ALA A 13 -10.29 11.03 1.07
CA ALA A 13 -10.47 9.75 0.40
C ALA A 13 -9.72 9.69 -0.95
N THR A 14 -9.72 10.79 -1.71
CA THR A 14 -9.00 10.86 -2.99
C THR A 14 -7.50 10.76 -2.77
N ASP A 15 -6.97 11.50 -1.80
CA ASP A 15 -5.55 11.44 -1.43
C ASP A 15 -5.17 10.07 -0.90
N PHE A 16 -5.98 9.49 -0.01
CA PHE A 16 -5.75 8.15 0.50
C PHE A 16 -5.66 7.14 -0.64
N ALA A 17 -6.62 7.15 -1.57
CA ALA A 17 -6.62 6.24 -2.71
C ALA A 17 -5.35 6.42 -3.58
N LYS A 18 -4.94 7.67 -3.83
CA LYS A 18 -3.74 7.97 -4.61
C LYS A 18 -2.47 7.43 -3.96
N TYR A 19 -2.28 7.70 -2.66
CA TYR A 19 -1.11 7.23 -1.92
C TYR A 19 -1.13 5.72 -1.73
N PHE A 20 -2.29 5.13 -1.47
CA PHE A 20 -2.45 3.68 -1.36
C PHE A 20 -2.07 2.97 -2.66
N LEU A 21 -2.62 3.41 -3.80
CA LEU A 21 -2.29 2.83 -5.10
C LEU A 21 -0.80 2.98 -5.43
N ALA A 22 -0.21 4.15 -5.16
CA ALA A 22 1.22 4.35 -5.36
C ALA A 22 2.06 3.39 -4.49
N THR A 23 1.66 3.19 -3.25
CA THR A 23 2.36 2.30 -2.32
C THR A 23 2.21 0.83 -2.71
N VAL A 24 1.00 0.39 -3.06
CA VAL A 24 0.73 -0.97 -3.56
C VAL A 24 1.56 -1.26 -4.80
N LEU A 25 1.66 -0.31 -5.72
CA LEU A 25 2.46 -0.48 -6.93
C LEU A 25 3.96 -0.63 -6.61
N VAL A 26 4.51 0.25 -5.78
CA VAL A 26 5.93 0.22 -5.44
C VAL A 26 6.30 -1.01 -4.61
N ILE A 27 5.52 -1.34 -3.58
CA ILE A 27 5.77 -2.50 -2.73
C ILE A 27 5.47 -3.79 -3.49
N GLY A 28 4.42 -3.83 -4.31
CA GLY A 28 4.09 -4.98 -5.14
C GLY A 28 5.20 -5.34 -6.12
N ILE A 29 5.75 -4.37 -6.85
CA ILE A 29 6.89 -4.61 -7.76
C ILE A 29 8.11 -5.12 -6.97
N LYS A 30 8.40 -4.52 -5.80
CA LYS A 30 9.51 -4.97 -4.95
C LYS A 30 9.27 -6.37 -4.37
N GLY A 31 8.03 -6.68 -4.01
CA GLY A 31 7.60 -7.98 -3.48
C GLY A 31 7.71 -9.08 -4.52
N GLU A 32 7.33 -8.81 -5.77
CA GLU A 32 7.52 -9.75 -6.89
C GLU A 32 9.00 -10.01 -7.18
N LEU A 33 9.83 -8.97 -7.19
CA LEU A 33 11.28 -9.13 -7.32
C LEU A 33 11.87 -9.97 -6.19
N PHE A 34 11.39 -9.76 -4.96
CA PHE A 34 11.77 -10.58 -3.81
C PHE A 34 11.31 -12.03 -3.97
N ASN A 35 10.10 -12.27 -4.46
CA ASN A 35 9.58 -13.62 -4.73
C ASN A 35 10.40 -14.35 -5.79
N ILE A 36 10.80 -13.68 -6.87
CA ILE A 36 11.72 -14.24 -7.87
C ILE A 36 13.05 -14.64 -7.22
N GLY A 37 13.60 -13.79 -6.36
CA GLY A 37 14.82 -14.11 -5.60
C GLY A 37 14.65 -15.35 -4.71
N LEU A 38 13.51 -15.47 -4.02
CA LEU A 38 13.20 -16.64 -3.20
C LEU A 38 13.04 -17.92 -4.00
N ARG A 39 12.44 -17.87 -5.19
CA ARG A 39 12.35 -19.03 -6.09
C ARG A 39 13.73 -19.53 -6.51
N ILE A 40 14.61 -18.61 -6.90
CA ILE A 40 15.99 -18.95 -7.29
C ILE A 40 16.79 -19.52 -6.10
N TRP A 41 16.54 -19.00 -4.89
CA TRP A 41 17.28 -19.43 -3.71
C TRP A 41 16.79 -20.74 -3.09
N SER A 42 15.47 -20.98 -3.11
CA SER A 42 14.86 -22.14 -2.44
C SER A 42 14.60 -23.33 -3.37
N ASP A 43 14.86 -23.19 -4.67
CA ASP A 43 14.48 -24.14 -5.73
C ASP A 43 13.00 -24.58 -5.66
N ASN A 44 12.15 -23.76 -5.02
CA ASN A 44 10.73 -24.02 -4.83
C ASN A 44 9.88 -22.97 -5.56
N GLU A 45 8.80 -23.42 -6.18
CA GLU A 45 7.85 -22.54 -6.85
C GLU A 45 6.94 -21.86 -5.82
N MET A 46 7.31 -20.65 -5.38
CA MET A 46 6.43 -19.79 -4.56
C MET A 46 5.63 -18.81 -5.43
N SER A 47 4.31 -18.77 -5.26
CA SER A 47 3.41 -17.82 -5.92
C SER A 47 3.21 -16.57 -5.06
N PHE A 48 3.58 -15.40 -5.59
CA PHE A 48 3.44 -14.12 -4.87
C PHE A 48 1.98 -13.82 -4.47
N TYR A 49 1.01 -14.23 -5.28
CA TYR A 49 -0.41 -13.95 -5.06
C TYR A 49 -1.10 -14.97 -4.16
N GLU A 50 -0.62 -16.21 -4.11
CA GLU A 50 -1.28 -17.30 -3.37
C GLU A 50 -0.62 -17.55 -2.01
N ASP A 51 0.70 -17.34 -1.88
CA ASP A 51 1.47 -17.66 -0.67
C ASP A 51 1.47 -16.54 0.39
N GLY A 52 0.49 -15.63 0.38
CA GLY A 52 0.34 -14.60 1.42
C GLY A 52 1.18 -13.33 1.24
N LEU A 53 2.17 -13.33 0.33
CA LEU A 53 3.06 -12.19 0.07
C LEU A 53 2.28 -10.96 -0.46
N TRP A 54 1.25 -11.19 -1.27
CA TRP A 54 0.36 -10.14 -1.72
C TRP A 54 -0.45 -9.51 -0.57
N GLN A 55 -0.95 -10.31 0.36
CA GLN A 55 -1.69 -9.85 1.54
C GLN A 55 -0.78 -8.99 2.44
N ILE A 56 0.46 -9.41 2.62
CA ILE A 56 1.48 -8.63 3.36
C ILE A 56 1.75 -7.29 2.64
N THR A 57 1.84 -7.31 1.31
CA THR A 57 2.01 -6.10 0.50
C THR A 57 0.87 -5.10 0.71
N LEU A 58 -0.38 -5.58 0.73
CA LEU A 58 -1.55 -4.74 0.97
C LEU A 58 -1.57 -4.16 2.39
N ILE A 59 -1.23 -4.95 3.41
CA ILE A 59 -1.17 -4.50 4.81
C ILE A 59 -0.08 -3.42 4.97
N LEU A 60 1.12 -3.67 4.44
CA LEU A 60 2.21 -2.69 4.47
C LEU A 60 1.82 -1.40 3.74
N SER A 61 1.17 -1.54 2.58
CA SER A 61 0.72 -0.39 1.80
C SER A 61 -0.32 0.45 2.55
N PHE A 62 -1.21 -0.20 3.29
CA PHE A 62 -2.18 0.47 4.16
C PHE A 62 -1.48 1.25 5.27
N LEU A 63 -0.58 0.61 6.04
CA LEU A 63 0.13 1.23 7.16
C LEU A 63 0.97 2.44 6.72
N ILE A 64 1.70 2.31 5.61
CA ILE A 64 2.50 3.41 5.04
C ILE A 64 1.60 4.55 4.58
N THR A 65 0.48 4.24 3.93
CA THR A 65 -0.49 5.26 3.51
C THR A 65 -1.05 6.01 4.71
N CYS A 66 -1.41 5.31 5.80
CA CYS A 66 -1.85 5.94 7.04
C CYS A 66 -0.77 6.88 7.60
N CYS A 67 0.48 6.44 7.63
CA CYS A 67 1.60 7.28 8.10
C CYS A 67 1.76 8.56 7.26
N VAL A 68 1.73 8.44 5.93
CA VAL A 68 1.80 9.59 5.01
C VAL A 68 0.62 10.55 5.22
N MET A 69 -0.59 10.02 5.40
CA MET A 69 -1.79 10.83 5.62
C MET A 69 -1.73 11.57 6.96
N ILE A 70 -1.25 10.93 8.03
CA ILE A 70 -1.05 11.57 9.34
C ILE A 70 -0.04 12.71 9.20
N HIS A 71 1.12 12.47 8.60
CA HIS A 71 2.14 13.52 8.40
C HIS A 71 1.63 14.69 7.55
N LYS A 72 0.76 14.45 6.58
CA LYS A 72 0.23 15.49 5.69
C LYS A 72 -0.82 16.37 6.36
N TYR A 73 -1.71 15.78 7.17
CA TYR A 73 -2.91 16.46 7.68
C TYR A 73 -2.86 16.79 9.18
N ALA A 74 -1.98 16.12 9.93
CA ALA A 74 -1.66 16.41 11.31
C ALA A 74 -0.13 16.52 11.49
N PRO A 75 0.55 17.43 10.78
CA PRO A 75 1.94 17.74 11.06
C PRO A 75 2.01 18.36 12.47
N GLU A 76 2.91 17.85 13.31
CA GLU A 76 3.32 18.53 14.54
C GLU A 76 3.91 19.91 14.24
#